data_AF-A0A7S4PI74-F1
#
_entry.id   AF-A0A7S4PI74-F1
#
_cell.length_a   1.000
_cell.length_b   1.000
_cell.length_c   1.000
_cell.angle_alpha   90.00
_cell.angle_beta   90.00
_cell.angle_gamma   90.00
#
_symmetry.space_group_name_H-M   'P 1'
#
loop_
_entity.id
_entity.type
_entity.pdbx_description
1 polymer ?
#
loop_
_entity_poly.entity_id
_entity_poly.type
_entity_poly.pdbx_seq_one_letter_code
_entity_poly.pdbx_strand_id
1 'polypeptide(L)'
;EAKERSKSGLPEEEDIELILNQLVAKDRDRKVVTEEICEQPTPRVHASFTCNPLKENEFFLFGGEYYNGERVFVYNHLFRLKENKGVLTWSQVTSPNTPKPRSSHQAVASRTHLYIFGGELTSPSQMQFYHHKDMWRLDAANCQWEEITSKNGPSPRSGHRAILWKNSMF
;
A
#
# COMPACT_ATOMS: atom_id res chain seq x y z
N GLU A 1 -25.65 -23.13 40.53
CA GLU A 1 -24.21 -22.98 40.24
C GLU A 1 -24.04 -22.39 38.86
N ALA A 2 -23.36 -21.25 38.74
CA ALA A 2 -23.18 -20.55 37.48
C ALA A 2 -21.73 -20.64 37.02
N LYS A 3 -21.56 -21.20 35.81
CA LYS A 3 -20.51 -20.97 34.78
C LYS A 3 -19.07 -20.69 35.26
N GLU A 4 -18.17 -21.56 34.78
CA GLU A 4 -16.98 -21.11 34.07
C GLU A 4 -16.95 -21.76 32.69
N ARG A 5 -17.24 -20.98 31.64
CA ARG A 5 -16.87 -21.34 30.28
C ARG A 5 -15.38 -21.03 30.14
N SER A 6 -14.58 -22.05 29.83
CA SER A 6 -13.15 -21.90 29.57
C SER A 6 -12.90 -20.79 28.55
N LYS A 7 -12.06 -19.81 28.90
CA LYS A 7 -11.52 -18.84 27.95
C LYS A 7 -10.84 -19.61 26.83
N SER A 8 -11.35 -19.49 25.61
CA SER A 8 -10.75 -20.02 24.39
C SER A 8 -9.33 -19.46 24.26
N GLY A 9 -8.33 -20.33 24.10
CA GLY A 9 -6.93 -19.98 23.83
C GLY A 9 -6.70 -19.42 22.44
N LEU A 10 -7.55 -18.49 22.00
CA LEU A 10 -7.30 -17.68 20.82
C LEU A 10 -6.22 -16.65 21.18
N PRO A 11 -5.22 -16.42 20.31
CA PRO A 11 -4.28 -15.34 20.51
C PRO A 11 -5.04 -14.03 20.74
N GLU A 12 -4.55 -13.22 21.67
CA GLU A 12 -5.15 -11.93 22.02
C GLU A 12 -5.20 -11.06 20.75
N GLU A 13 -6.42 -10.71 20.33
CA GLU A 13 -6.63 -9.99 19.08
C GLU A 13 -6.03 -8.59 19.18
N GLU A 14 -5.10 -8.27 18.28
CA GLU A 14 -4.51 -6.94 18.20
C GLU A 14 -5.53 -5.96 17.58
N ASP A 15 -5.79 -4.85 18.28
CA ASP A 15 -6.65 -3.78 17.78
C ASP A 15 -6.06 -3.14 16.52
N ILE A 16 -6.80 -3.21 15.42
CA ILE A 16 -6.34 -2.73 14.12
C ILE A 16 -6.11 -1.21 14.06
N GLU A 17 -6.86 -0.43 14.84
CA GLU A 17 -6.65 1.02 14.94
C GLU A 17 -5.33 1.32 15.66
N LEU A 18 -5.01 0.53 16.70
CA LEU A 18 -3.74 0.64 17.41
C LEU A 18 -2.57 0.27 16.48
N ILE A 19 -2.68 -0.83 15.73
CA ILE A 19 -1.69 -1.22 14.72
C ILE A 19 -1.48 -0.10 13.70
N LEU A 20 -2.58 0.47 13.19
CA LEU A 20 -2.51 1.55 12.21
C LEU A 20 -1.76 2.77 12.78
N ASN A 21 -2.06 3.16 14.02
CA ASN A 21 -1.40 4.29 14.68
C ASN A 21 0.10 4.04 14.91
N GLN A 22 0.49 2.80 15.26
CA GLN A 22 1.89 2.43 15.41
C GLN A 22 2.64 2.50 14.08
N LEU A 23 2.04 2.02 12.98
CA LEU A 23 2.63 2.08 11.64
C LEU A 23 2.83 3.54 11.19
N VAL A 24 1.83 4.40 11.43
CA VAL A 24 1.94 5.85 11.14
C VAL A 24 3.07 6.48 11.96
N ALA A 25 3.21 6.10 13.25
CA ALA A 25 4.27 6.62 14.09
C ALA A 25 5.67 6.21 13.59
N LYS A 26 5.84 4.96 13.13
CA LYS A 26 7.11 4.47 12.55
C LYS A 26 7.53 5.24 11.30
N ASP A 27 6.57 5.71 10.51
CA ASP A 27 6.85 6.41 9.25
C ASP A 27 7.00 7.92 9.41
N ARG A 28 6.69 8.48 10.59
CA ARG A 28 6.73 9.92 10.87
C ARG A 28 8.11 10.54 10.68
N ASP A 29 9.17 9.77 10.90
CA ASP A 29 10.54 10.29 10.86
C ASP A 29 11.13 10.41 9.44
N ARG A 30 10.41 9.95 8.41
CA ARG A 30 10.82 10.10 7.01
C ARG A 30 10.67 11.57 6.56
N LYS A 31 11.80 12.27 6.40
CA LYS A 31 11.83 13.71 6.08
C LYS A 31 12.11 14.03 4.62
N VAL A 32 12.78 13.14 3.91
CA VAL A 32 13.19 13.34 2.51
C VAL A 32 12.92 12.07 1.72
N VAL A 33 12.75 12.23 0.40
CA VAL A 33 12.68 11.07 -0.49
C VAL A 33 14.07 10.46 -0.62
N THR A 34 14.19 9.15 -0.42
CA THR A 34 15.42 8.39 -0.68
C THR A 34 15.13 7.23 -1.62
N GLU A 35 16.13 6.82 -2.38
CA GLU A 35 16.06 5.65 -3.26
C GLU A 35 17.35 4.85 -3.10
N GLU A 36 17.21 3.60 -2.69
CA GLU A 36 18.34 2.69 -2.45
C GLU A 36 18.17 1.44 -3.32
N ILE A 37 19.25 1.03 -4.00
CA ILE A 37 19.26 -0.23 -4.76
C ILE A 37 19.08 -1.37 -3.75
N CYS A 38 18.21 -2.32 -4.09
CA CYS A 38 17.87 -3.43 -3.22
C CYS A 38 17.69 -4.73 -4.00
N GLU A 39 17.58 -5.83 -3.27
CA GLU A 39 17.10 -7.09 -3.82
C GLU A 39 15.63 -6.99 -4.25
N GLN A 40 15.17 -7.99 -5.01
CA GLN A 40 13.77 -8.05 -5.39
C GLN A 40 12.82 -8.03 -4.17
N PRO A 41 11.64 -7.40 -4.28
CA PRO A 41 10.67 -7.37 -3.19
C PRO A 41 10.28 -8.78 -2.74
N THR A 42 10.01 -8.93 -1.44
CA THR A 42 9.49 -10.19 -0.89
C THR A 42 8.17 -10.59 -1.56
N PRO A 43 7.88 -11.91 -1.66
CA PRO A 43 6.61 -12.40 -2.19
C PRO A 43 5.43 -11.71 -1.49
N ARG A 44 4.49 -11.22 -2.28
CA ARG A 44 3.29 -10.53 -1.80
C ARG A 44 2.17 -10.64 -2.81
N VAL A 45 0.94 -10.65 -2.31
CA VAL A 45 -0.28 -10.62 -3.11
C VAL A 45 -0.97 -9.27 -2.96
N HIS A 46 -1.91 -9.00 -3.86
CA HIS A 46 -2.76 -7.80 -3.81
C HIS A 46 -1.99 -6.45 -3.77
N ALA A 47 -0.73 -6.46 -4.22
CA ALA A 47 0.04 -5.25 -4.51
C ALA A 47 -0.38 -4.69 -5.88
N SER A 48 -0.06 -3.42 -6.12
CA SER A 48 -0.16 -2.84 -7.47
C SER A 48 1.21 -2.89 -8.16
N PHE A 49 1.24 -3.32 -9.42
CA PHE A 49 2.39 -3.19 -10.31
C PHE A 49 1.98 -2.37 -11.54
N THR A 50 2.53 -1.18 -11.68
CA THR A 50 2.07 -0.17 -12.63
C THR A 50 3.24 0.48 -13.37
N CYS A 51 3.09 0.78 -14.65
CA CYS A 51 4.12 1.50 -15.41
C CYS A 51 4.37 2.90 -14.83
N ASN A 52 5.62 3.36 -14.89
CA ASN A 52 5.93 4.77 -14.70
C ASN A 52 5.42 5.57 -15.92
N PRO A 53 4.51 6.55 -15.74
CA PRO A 53 3.95 7.28 -16.87
C PRO A 53 4.93 8.24 -17.57
N LEU A 54 6.12 8.46 -16.99
CA LEU A 54 7.19 9.30 -17.55
C LEU A 54 8.31 8.52 -18.23
N LYS A 55 8.41 7.21 -18.00
CA LYS A 55 9.55 6.38 -18.44
C LYS A 55 9.09 4.98 -18.83
N GLU A 56 9.30 4.64 -20.10
CA GLU A 56 8.80 3.37 -20.68
C GLU A 56 9.37 2.11 -20.02
N ASN A 57 10.64 2.16 -19.58
CA ASN A 57 11.34 1.00 -19.01
C ASN A 57 11.38 1.03 -17.47
N GLU A 58 10.43 1.70 -16.84
CA GLU A 58 10.35 1.81 -15.39
C GLU A 58 8.95 1.46 -14.88
N PHE A 59 8.88 0.70 -13.79
CA PHE A 59 7.64 0.26 -13.15
C PHE A 59 7.67 0.56 -11.67
N PHE A 60 6.50 0.83 -11.11
CA PHE A 60 6.28 0.98 -9.68
C PHE A 60 5.55 -0.24 -9.12
N LEU A 61 6.03 -0.74 -7.99
CA LEU A 61 5.34 -1.72 -7.17
C LEU A 61 4.98 -1.06 -5.84
N PHE A 62 3.70 -1.07 -5.46
CA PHE A 62 3.25 -0.48 -4.20
C PHE A 62 2.37 -1.43 -3.39
N GLY A 63 2.64 -1.46 -2.08
CA GLY A 63 1.81 -2.11 -1.08
C GLY A 63 1.77 -3.64 -1.19
N GLY A 64 0.57 -4.19 -0.94
CA GLY A 64 0.29 -5.62 -0.92
C GLY A 64 0.48 -6.24 0.45
N GLU A 65 0.24 -7.54 0.53
CA GLU A 65 0.30 -8.32 1.76
C GLU A 65 0.98 -9.67 1.57
N TYR A 66 1.45 -10.25 2.66
CA TYR A 66 2.05 -11.57 2.71
C TYR A 66 1.59 -12.31 3.96
N TYR A 67 1.20 -13.58 3.80
CA TYR A 67 0.89 -14.47 4.92
C TYR A 67 1.99 -15.51 5.04
N ASN A 68 2.62 -15.60 6.21
CA ASN A 68 3.72 -16.55 6.45
C ASN A 68 3.27 -17.91 7.00
N GLY A 69 1.96 -18.16 7.13
CA GLY A 69 1.42 -19.36 7.78
C GLY A 69 0.93 -19.14 9.22
N GLU A 70 1.30 -18.00 9.83
CA GLU A 70 0.90 -17.64 11.20
C GLU A 70 0.22 -16.27 11.25
N ARG A 71 0.78 -15.27 10.55
CA ARG A 71 0.29 -13.89 10.56
C ARG A 71 0.41 -13.20 9.20
N VAL A 72 -0.42 -12.18 9.00
CA VAL A 72 -0.38 -11.30 7.82
C VAL A 72 0.52 -10.10 8.05
N PHE A 73 1.32 -9.78 7.02
CA PHE A 73 2.11 -8.57 6.91
C PHE A 73 1.56 -7.73 5.77
N VAL A 74 1.18 -6.49 6.05
CA VAL A 74 0.72 -5.54 5.02
C VAL A 74 1.77 -4.46 4.83
N TYR A 75 2.06 -4.10 3.58
CA TYR A 75 3.15 -3.19 3.24
C TYR A 75 2.63 -1.84 2.73
N ASN A 76 3.43 -0.79 2.91
CA ASN A 76 3.34 0.47 2.16
C ASN A 76 4.63 0.79 1.38
N HIS A 77 5.41 -0.24 1.09
CA HIS A 77 6.66 -0.06 0.37
C HIS A 77 6.37 0.38 -1.07
N LEU A 78 7.11 1.38 -1.53
CA LEU A 78 7.20 1.75 -2.94
C LEU A 78 8.52 1.21 -3.47
N PHE A 79 8.46 0.25 -4.39
CA PHE A 79 9.63 -0.19 -5.15
C PHE A 79 9.54 0.34 -6.57
N ARG A 80 10.72 0.55 -7.14
CA ARG A 80 10.88 0.91 -8.54
C ARG A 80 11.71 -0.18 -9.21
N LEU A 81 11.21 -0.67 -10.33
CA LEU A 81 11.92 -1.58 -11.21
C LEU A 81 12.36 -0.82 -12.45
N LYS A 82 13.65 -0.82 -12.75
CA LYS A 82 14.22 -0.27 -13.98
C LYS A 82 14.73 -1.41 -14.85
N GLU A 83 14.43 -1.34 -16.14
CA GLU A 83 15.06 -2.18 -17.16
C GLU A 83 16.11 -1.35 -17.92
N ASN A 84 17.30 -1.93 -18.12
CA ASN A 84 18.35 -1.35 -18.94
C ASN A 84 19.12 -2.46 -19.67
N LYS A 85 18.92 -2.56 -20.99
CA LYS A 85 19.64 -3.51 -21.87
C LYS A 85 19.52 -4.98 -21.41
N GLY A 86 18.33 -5.38 -21.00
CA GLY A 86 17.99 -6.71 -20.50
C GLY A 86 18.28 -6.91 -19.01
N VAL A 87 18.85 -5.93 -18.31
CA VAL A 87 19.15 -6.02 -16.87
C VAL A 87 18.04 -5.32 -16.08
N LEU A 88 17.45 -6.05 -15.14
CA LEU A 88 16.45 -5.56 -14.20
C LEU A 88 17.12 -5.12 -12.90
N THR A 89 16.83 -3.90 -12.44
CA THR A 89 17.34 -3.37 -11.18
C THR A 89 16.20 -2.88 -10.31
N TRP A 90 16.12 -3.41 -9.09
CA TRP A 90 15.19 -2.96 -8.08
C TRP A 90 15.81 -1.86 -7.22
N SER A 91 15.00 -0.87 -6.87
CA SER A 91 15.28 0.07 -5.81
C SER A 91 14.05 0.26 -4.93
N GLN A 92 14.28 0.45 -3.64
CA GLN A 92 13.24 0.83 -2.70
C GLN A 92 13.25 2.35 -2.54
N VAL A 93 12.08 2.95 -2.74
CA VAL A 93 11.88 4.39 -2.57
C VAL A 93 11.18 4.62 -1.23
N THR A 94 11.79 5.43 -0.37
CA THR A 94 11.13 5.95 0.82
C THR A 94 10.74 7.41 0.58
N SER A 95 9.58 7.82 1.08
CA SER A 95 9.08 9.18 0.93
C SER A 95 8.49 9.65 2.27
N PRO A 96 8.52 10.95 2.55
CA PRO A 96 7.60 11.55 3.51
C PRO A 96 6.16 11.31 3.06
N ASN A 97 5.23 11.30 4.01
CA ASN A 97 3.79 11.26 3.73
C ASN A 97 3.35 10.08 2.84
N THR A 98 4.01 8.92 2.95
CA THR A 98 3.61 7.70 2.22
C THR A 98 2.22 7.23 2.66
N PRO A 99 1.38 6.73 1.73
CA PRO A 99 0.10 6.12 2.11
C PRO A 99 0.29 5.01 3.15
N LYS A 100 -0.67 4.86 4.05
CA LYS A 100 -0.68 3.79 5.06
C LYS A 100 -0.60 2.39 4.40
N PRO A 101 -0.03 1.38 5.10
CA PRO A 101 0.00 0.01 4.61
C PRO A 101 -1.36 -0.48 4.14
N ARG A 102 -1.36 -1.03 2.93
CA ARG A 102 -2.59 -1.44 2.25
C ARG A 102 -2.35 -2.56 1.25
N SER A 103 -3.30 -3.47 1.17
CA SER A 103 -3.48 -4.45 0.10
C SER A 103 -4.81 -4.21 -0.60
N SER A 104 -5.00 -4.82 -1.77
CA SER A 104 -6.28 -4.82 -2.50
C SER A 104 -6.78 -3.42 -2.88
N HIS A 105 -5.87 -2.44 -2.93
CA HIS A 105 -6.09 -1.11 -3.50
C HIS A 105 -6.05 -1.17 -5.03
N GLN A 106 -6.47 -0.10 -5.67
CA GLN A 106 -6.29 0.05 -7.12
C GLN A 106 -5.34 1.20 -7.40
N ALA A 107 -4.50 1.01 -8.42
CA ALA A 107 -3.55 2.01 -8.86
C ALA A 107 -3.67 2.25 -10.37
N VAL A 108 -3.70 3.53 -10.77
CA VAL A 108 -3.75 3.93 -12.18
C VAL A 108 -2.69 4.99 -12.46
N ALA A 109 -1.92 4.79 -13.54
CA ALA A 109 -0.96 5.78 -14.00
C ALA A 109 -1.64 6.75 -14.97
N SER A 110 -1.45 8.06 -14.77
CA SER A 110 -1.96 9.08 -15.68
C SER A 110 -1.03 10.30 -15.72
N ARG A 111 -0.66 10.69 -16.94
CA ARG A 111 0.20 11.86 -17.24
C ARG A 111 1.55 11.81 -16.53
N THR A 112 1.67 12.45 -15.38
CA THR A 112 2.93 12.57 -14.62
C THR A 112 2.81 11.93 -13.24
N HIS A 113 1.70 11.25 -12.95
CA HIS A 113 1.40 10.74 -11.62
C HIS A 113 0.90 9.29 -11.65
N LEU A 114 1.14 8.60 -10.55
CA LEU A 114 0.44 7.38 -10.17
C LEU A 114 -0.63 7.73 -9.13
N TYR A 115 -1.85 7.23 -9.30
CA TYR A 115 -2.95 7.43 -8.37
C TYR A 115 -3.29 6.13 -7.66
N ILE A 116 -3.59 6.20 -6.36
CA ILE A 116 -4.00 5.06 -5.55
C ILE A 116 -5.29 5.38 -4.80
N PHE A 117 -6.26 4.48 -4.85
CA PHE A 117 -7.49 4.61 -4.08
C PHE A 117 -7.79 3.35 -3.27
N GLY A 118 -8.26 3.57 -2.04
CA GLY A 118 -8.78 2.54 -1.16
C GLY A 118 -7.76 1.47 -0.80
N GLY A 119 -8.23 0.24 -0.71
CA GLY A 119 -7.51 -0.91 -0.16
C GLY A 119 -7.83 -1.13 1.31
N GLU A 120 -7.17 -2.09 1.92
CA GLU A 120 -7.38 -2.44 3.33
C GLU A 120 -6.07 -2.71 4.06
N LEU A 121 -6.07 -2.43 5.36
CA LEU A 121 -5.17 -3.05 6.30
C LEU A 121 -5.90 -4.23 6.93
N THR A 122 -5.24 -5.38 7.02
CA THR A 122 -5.72 -6.59 7.68
C THR A 122 -4.93 -6.79 8.97
N SER A 123 -5.59 -7.12 10.08
CA SER A 123 -4.88 -7.43 11.34
C SER A 123 -3.99 -8.68 11.17
N PRO A 124 -2.92 -8.84 11.96
CA PRO A 124 -2.04 -9.99 11.86
C PRO A 124 -2.78 -11.34 11.91
N SER A 125 -3.85 -11.43 12.70
CA SER A 125 -4.72 -12.62 12.85
C SER A 125 -5.76 -12.81 11.74
N GLN A 126 -5.93 -11.84 10.84
CA GLN A 126 -6.96 -11.80 9.80
C GLN A 126 -8.41 -11.67 10.30
N MET A 127 -8.61 -11.25 11.55
CA MET A 127 -9.95 -11.12 12.14
C MET A 127 -10.52 -9.71 12.05
N GLN A 128 -9.69 -8.69 11.83
CA GLN A 128 -10.09 -7.30 11.66
C GLN A 128 -9.59 -6.73 10.34
N PHE A 129 -10.39 -5.83 9.77
CA PHE A 129 -10.11 -5.16 8.50
C PHE A 129 -10.40 -3.67 8.64
N TYR A 130 -9.46 -2.84 8.20
CA TYR A 130 -9.62 -1.40 8.10
C TYR A 130 -9.59 -1.02 6.63
N HIS A 131 -10.74 -0.63 6.08
CA HIS A 131 -10.83 -0.19 4.69
C HIS A 131 -10.47 1.28 4.57
N HIS A 132 -9.52 1.58 3.69
CA HIS A 132 -9.13 2.94 3.38
C HIS A 132 -10.17 3.59 2.44
N LYS A 133 -10.39 4.89 2.63
CA LYS A 133 -11.24 5.75 1.76
C LYS A 133 -10.45 6.87 1.08
N ASP A 134 -9.15 6.92 1.34
CA ASP A 134 -8.26 7.98 0.91
C ASP A 134 -7.86 7.79 -0.55
N MET A 135 -7.52 8.91 -1.18
CA MET A 135 -7.02 8.99 -2.54
C MET A 135 -5.62 9.59 -2.46
N TRP A 136 -4.65 8.96 -3.11
CA TRP A 136 -3.27 9.39 -3.12
C TRP A 136 -2.78 9.61 -4.54
N ARG A 137 -1.87 10.57 -4.72
CA ARG A 137 -1.05 10.67 -5.92
C ARG A 137 0.43 10.63 -5.57
N LEU A 138 1.21 9.97 -6.42
CA LEU A 138 2.66 10.00 -6.43
C LEU A 138 3.09 10.79 -7.66
N ASP A 139 3.90 11.82 -7.48
CA ASP A 139 4.61 12.46 -8.59
C ASP A 139 5.69 11.48 -9.09
N ALA A 140 5.58 11.07 -10.36
CA ALA A 140 6.44 10.04 -10.93
C ALA A 140 7.88 10.50 -11.17
N ALA A 141 8.15 11.82 -11.17
CA ALA A 141 9.48 12.38 -11.39
C ALA A 141 10.30 12.37 -10.09
N ASN A 142 9.72 12.82 -8.98
CA ASN A 142 10.41 12.99 -7.70
C ASN A 142 9.98 12.01 -6.60
N CYS A 143 9.00 11.15 -6.87
CA CYS A 143 8.43 10.18 -5.94
C CYS A 143 7.90 10.75 -4.62
N GLN A 144 7.31 11.96 -4.67
CA GLN A 144 6.60 12.53 -3.53
C GLN A 144 5.12 12.15 -3.54
N TRP A 145 4.62 11.76 -2.37
CA TRP A 145 3.21 11.44 -2.15
C TRP A 145 2.41 12.64 -1.65
N GLU A 146 1.18 12.74 -2.14
CA GLU A 146 0.19 13.71 -1.68
C GLU A 146 -1.18 13.03 -1.53
N GLU A 147 -1.85 13.29 -0.41
CA GLU A 147 -3.23 12.88 -0.20
C GLU A 147 -4.16 13.89 -0.90
N ILE A 148 -5.06 13.38 -1.74
CA ILE A 148 -6.06 14.17 -2.44
C ILE A 148 -7.36 14.14 -1.63
N THR A 149 -7.77 15.29 -1.12
CA THR A 149 -9.07 15.42 -0.46
C THR A 149 -10.20 15.61 -1.48
N SER A 150 -11.23 14.77 -1.43
CA SER A 150 -12.46 14.93 -2.21
C SER A 150 -13.69 14.88 -1.30
N LYS A 151 -14.61 15.84 -1.45
CA LYS A 151 -15.83 15.91 -0.63
C LYS A 151 -16.83 14.80 -0.94
N ASN A 152 -16.85 14.30 -2.19
CA ASN A 152 -17.82 13.32 -2.69
C ASN A 152 -17.12 12.09 -3.27
N GLY A 153 -16.06 11.62 -2.60
CA GLY A 153 -15.35 10.42 -2.99
C GLY A 153 -16.16 9.14 -2.74
N PRO A 154 -15.75 8.00 -3.32
CA PRO A 154 -16.37 6.71 -3.03
C PRO A 154 -16.22 6.34 -1.54
N SER A 155 -17.11 5.48 -1.04
CA SER A 155 -16.98 4.90 0.30
C SER A 155 -15.68 4.09 0.46
N PRO A 156 -15.18 3.90 1.71
CA PRO A 156 -14.05 3.00 1.95
C PRO A 156 -14.30 1.62 1.34
N ARG A 157 -13.28 1.05 0.67
CA ARG A 157 -13.41 -0.22 -0.06
C ARG A 157 -12.05 -0.83 -0.41
N SER A 158 -12.03 -2.15 -0.50
CA SER A 158 -10.93 -2.99 -1.02
C SER A 158 -11.49 -3.98 -2.06
N GLY A 159 -10.62 -4.63 -2.83
CA GLY A 159 -11.00 -5.65 -3.82
C GLY A 159 -11.80 -5.13 -5.02
N HIS A 160 -11.99 -3.81 -5.09
CA HIS A 160 -12.65 -3.12 -6.19
C HIS A 160 -11.74 -3.07 -7.43
N ARG A 161 -12.28 -2.57 -8.54
CA ARG A 161 -11.54 -2.30 -9.78
C ARG A 161 -11.58 -0.82 -10.08
N ALA A 162 -10.51 -0.30 -10.66
CA ALA A 162 -10.46 1.05 -11.19
C ALA A 162 -9.91 1.03 -12.61
N ILE A 163 -10.50 1.85 -13.48
CA ILE A 163 -9.97 2.07 -14.84
C ILE A 163 -9.82 3.56 -15.11
N LEU A 164 -8.78 3.91 -15.86
CA LEU A 164 -8.63 5.25 -16.40
C LEU A 164 -9.28 5.31 -17.78
N TRP A 165 -10.26 6.20 -17.95
CA TRP A 165 -10.77 6.57 -19.25
C TRP A 165 -10.64 8.07 -19.47
N LYS A 166 -9.83 8.46 -20.45
CA LYS A 166 -9.44 9.85 -20.70
C LYS A 166 -8.83 10.48 -19.44
N ASN A 167 -9.52 11.45 -18.86
CA ASN A 167 -9.09 12.18 -17.66
C ASN A 167 -9.91 11.80 -16.42
N SER A 168 -10.62 10.67 -16.46
CA SER A 168 -11.52 10.24 -15.38
C SER A 168 -11.20 8.81 -14.97
N MET A 169 -11.11 8.60 -13.66
CA MET A 169 -10.99 7.27 -13.04
C MET A 169 -12.39 6.81 -12.62
N PHE A 170 -12.75 5.58 -12.98
CA PHE A 170 -14.02 4.93 -12.67
C PHE A 170 -13.80 3.69 -11.82
#